data_AF-A0A1X1BHU7-F1
#
_entry.id   AF-A0A1X1BHU7-F1
#
_cell.length_a   1.000
_cell.length_b   1.000
_cell.length_c   1.000
_cell.angle_alpha   90.00
_cell.angle_beta   90.00
_cell.angle_gamma   90.00
#
_symmetry.space_group_name_H-M   'P 1'
#
loop_
_entity.id
_entity.type
_entity.pdbx_description
1 polymer ?
#
loop_
_entity_poly.entity_id
_entity_poly.type
_entity_poly.pdbx_seq_one_letter_code
_entity_poly.pdbx_strand_id
1 'polypeptide(L)'
;MVAICIALSQYILAFAAARVQREAQNENTVTGIVVIRDQTYRATCNCPANVNSLENMVYLSRGLCYPSKIKVRTHGKHDDDEYKLLLNSMQFIPHEDFKNVENMPLSAMDGRVEGKSFYAPGGDLGIFTIAMINMYEGDGIPTQTTVTNTLRQFVRQMPEGRQFRHATDENAIENIRKALNWEVVDLTNIDTQYQSKVKDVTAAGALGDPFFAFMLHKFHSDPVKKKIIVACVHAFLEILWDKTDLLWEQIVLQLLKGEPKPRALVEVSVAKGCEIARMAPQVITNITDNQFLIYTEFATNYRKKEIAAFLYNRQDPKKHTMPLDEVIQHLDKLTHALTEEFGT
;
A
#
# COMPACT_ATOMS: atom_id res chain seq x y z
N MET A 1 -12.68 35.95 -64.31
CA MET A 1 -13.01 35.04 -63.19
C MET A 1 -11.78 34.77 -62.30
N VAL A 2 -11.05 35.81 -61.88
CA VAL A 2 -9.79 35.68 -61.08
C VAL A 2 -9.73 36.66 -59.89
N ALA A 3 -10.61 37.65 -59.79
CA ALA A 3 -10.55 38.67 -58.73
C ALA A 3 -11.29 38.30 -57.41
N ILE A 4 -12.12 37.26 -57.38
CA ILE A 4 -12.91 36.89 -56.19
C ILE A 4 -12.17 35.93 -55.25
N CYS A 5 -11.16 35.18 -55.74
CA CYS A 5 -10.41 34.22 -54.92
C CYS A 5 -9.31 34.84 -54.04
N ILE A 6 -8.87 36.08 -54.31
CA ILE A 6 -7.78 36.73 -53.54
C ILE A 6 -8.30 37.42 -52.28
N ALA A 7 -9.55 37.93 -52.31
CA ALA A 7 -10.15 38.59 -51.15
C ALA A 7 -10.54 37.59 -50.03
N LEU A 8 -10.96 36.36 -50.38
CA LEU A 8 -11.31 35.33 -49.40
C LEU A 8 -10.07 34.73 -48.70
N SER A 9 -8.90 34.68 -49.34
CA SER A 9 -7.69 34.13 -48.71
C SER A 9 -7.08 35.07 -47.68
N GLN A 10 -7.15 36.39 -47.89
CA GLN A 10 -6.65 37.39 -46.94
C GLN A 10 -7.53 37.49 -45.68
N TYR A 11 -8.86 37.33 -45.80
CA TYR A 11 -9.75 37.29 -44.64
C TYR A 11 -9.58 36.00 -43.82
N ILE A 12 -9.38 34.84 -44.46
CA ILE A 12 -9.16 33.56 -43.74
C ILE A 12 -7.80 33.57 -43.01
N LEU A 13 -6.76 34.18 -43.59
CA LEU A 13 -5.45 34.33 -42.94
C LEU A 13 -5.49 35.32 -41.75
N ALA A 14 -6.27 36.41 -41.84
CA ALA A 14 -6.43 37.36 -40.74
C ALA A 14 -7.23 36.76 -39.56
N PHE A 15 -8.26 35.95 -39.83
CA PHE A 15 -9.02 35.25 -38.80
C PHE A 15 -8.23 34.09 -38.15
N ALA A 16 -7.39 33.38 -38.92
CA ALA A 16 -6.50 32.35 -38.37
C ALA A 16 -5.38 32.97 -37.52
N ALA A 17 -4.77 34.08 -37.95
CA ALA A 17 -3.74 34.79 -37.19
C ALA A 17 -4.31 35.41 -35.89
N ALA A 18 -5.52 35.98 -35.93
CA ALA A 18 -6.19 36.51 -34.74
C ALA A 18 -6.66 35.41 -33.76
N ARG A 19 -6.94 34.19 -34.24
CA ARG A 19 -7.30 33.04 -33.39
C ARG A 19 -6.07 32.42 -32.74
N VAL A 20 -4.95 32.32 -33.47
CA VAL A 20 -3.63 31.91 -32.93
C VAL A 20 -3.07 32.96 -31.95
N GLN A 21 -3.30 34.25 -32.18
CA GLN A 21 -2.92 35.30 -31.22
C GLN A 21 -3.85 35.38 -29.99
N ARG A 22 -5.11 34.93 -30.09
CA ARG A 22 -6.01 34.83 -28.92
C ARG A 22 -5.76 33.61 -28.05
N GLU A 23 -5.26 32.50 -28.60
CA GLU A 23 -4.83 31.35 -27.80
C GLU A 23 -3.51 31.63 -27.06
N ALA A 24 -2.58 32.39 -27.65
CA ALA A 24 -1.33 32.79 -27.01
C ALA A 24 -1.49 33.84 -25.87
N GLN A 25 -2.66 34.45 -25.68
CA GLN A 25 -2.89 35.46 -24.63
C GLN A 25 -3.41 34.88 -23.30
N ASN A 26 -3.61 33.57 -23.21
CA ASN A 26 -4.10 32.91 -22.01
C ASN A 26 -3.20 31.73 -21.59
N GLU A 27 -1.87 31.89 -21.71
CA GLU A 27 -0.91 30.92 -21.20
C GLU A 27 -0.07 31.55 -20.08
N ASN A 28 -0.04 30.89 -18.91
CA ASN A 28 0.86 31.22 -17.81
C ASN A 28 2.11 30.36 -17.91
N THR A 29 3.27 30.99 -17.86
CA THR A 29 4.55 30.27 -17.75
C THR A 29 4.79 29.87 -16.29
N VAL A 30 4.70 28.58 -15.98
CA VAL A 30 5.02 28.03 -14.66
C VAL A 30 6.43 27.47 -14.70
N THR A 31 7.29 27.93 -13.78
CA THR A 31 8.66 27.42 -13.63
C THR A 31 8.79 26.68 -12.30
N GLY A 32 9.38 25.49 -12.32
CA GLY A 32 9.59 24.66 -11.15
C GLY A 32 10.95 23.97 -11.16
N ILE A 33 11.29 23.35 -10.04
CA ILE A 33 12.51 22.55 -9.89
C ILE A 33 12.10 21.07 -9.91
N VAL A 34 12.79 20.27 -10.72
CA VAL A 34 12.55 18.83 -10.88
C VAL A 34 13.88 18.09 -10.70
N VAL A 35 13.89 17.02 -9.91
CA VAL A 35 15.09 16.20 -9.71
C VAL A 35 14.99 14.96 -10.59
N ILE A 36 15.97 14.75 -11.47
CA ILE A 36 16.07 13.58 -12.34
C ILE A 36 17.46 12.98 -12.16
N ARG A 37 17.56 11.73 -11.67
CA ARG A 37 18.85 11.03 -11.44
C ARG A 37 19.83 11.85 -10.59
N ASP A 38 19.36 12.33 -9.44
CA ASP A 38 20.12 13.15 -8.48
C ASP A 38 20.66 14.48 -9.03
N GLN A 39 20.16 14.91 -10.18
CA GLN A 39 20.45 16.22 -10.76
C GLN A 39 19.21 17.09 -10.76
N THR A 40 19.41 18.35 -10.38
CA THR A 40 18.35 19.33 -10.22
C THR A 40 18.18 20.13 -11.50
N TYR A 41 17.02 20.02 -12.13
CA TYR A 41 16.66 20.73 -13.36
C TYR A 41 15.64 21.81 -13.05
N ARG A 42 15.75 22.95 -13.74
CA ARG A 42 14.69 23.95 -13.78
C ARG A 42 13.80 23.63 -14.99
N ALA A 43 12.57 23.22 -14.74
CA ALA A 43 11.58 22.95 -15.77
C ALA A 43 10.64 24.14 -15.92
N THR A 44 10.31 24.50 -17.15
CA THR A 44 9.36 25.57 -17.48
C THR A 44 8.25 24.98 -18.34
N CYS A 45 7.00 25.22 -17.97
CA CYS A 45 5.82 24.79 -18.70
C CYS A 45 4.97 26.00 -19.08
N ASN A 46 4.47 26.05 -20.31
CA ASN A 46 3.42 27.00 -20.70
C ASN A 46 2.08 26.31 -20.44
N CYS A 47 1.41 26.76 -19.38
CA CYS A 47 0.15 26.19 -18.93
C CYS A 47 -1.01 27.13 -19.29
N PRO A 48 -2.26 26.65 -19.36
CA PRO A 48 -3.43 27.52 -19.51
C PRO A 48 -3.53 28.58 -18.38
N ALA A 49 -4.14 29.74 -18.64
CA ALA A 49 -4.15 30.93 -17.78
C ALA A 49 -4.69 30.75 -16.34
N ASN A 50 -5.37 29.64 -16.07
CA ASN A 50 -5.86 29.28 -14.74
C ASN A 50 -4.85 28.45 -13.92
N VAL A 51 -3.71 28.08 -14.51
CA VAL A 51 -2.65 27.31 -13.87
C VAL A 51 -1.52 28.23 -13.45
N ASN A 52 -1.43 28.50 -12.15
CA ASN A 52 -0.50 29.52 -11.61
C ASN A 52 0.66 28.89 -10.81
N SER A 53 0.59 27.58 -10.58
CA SER A 53 1.61 26.78 -9.90
C SER A 53 1.50 25.32 -10.35
N LEU A 54 2.51 24.51 -10.04
CA LEU A 54 2.48 23.07 -10.31
C LEU A 54 1.31 22.40 -9.55
N GLU A 55 1.03 22.84 -8.33
CA GLU A 55 -0.11 22.38 -7.52
C GLU A 55 -1.44 22.74 -8.19
N ASN A 56 -1.59 23.96 -8.71
CA ASN A 56 -2.77 24.39 -9.47
C ASN A 56 -2.95 23.58 -10.76
N MET A 57 -1.86 23.21 -11.42
CA MET A 57 -1.89 22.36 -12.62
C MET A 57 -2.46 20.99 -12.30
N VAL A 58 -1.98 20.36 -11.23
CA VAL A 58 -2.44 19.06 -10.74
C VAL A 58 -3.91 19.12 -10.28
N TYR A 59 -4.33 20.23 -9.66
CA TYR A 59 -5.70 20.41 -9.18
C TYR A 59 -6.72 20.57 -10.33
N LEU A 60 -6.34 21.29 -11.38
CA LEU A 60 -7.18 21.51 -12.57
C LEU A 60 -7.23 20.30 -13.50
N SER A 61 -6.22 19.42 -13.43
CA SER A 61 -6.14 18.22 -14.21
C SER A 61 -6.41 16.98 -13.35
N ARG A 62 -7.69 16.80 -12.98
CA ARG A 62 -8.21 15.55 -12.39
C ARG A 62 -7.87 14.28 -13.21
N GLY A 63 -7.29 14.40 -14.41
CA GLY A 63 -6.83 13.32 -15.28
C GLY A 63 -5.31 13.06 -15.36
N LEU A 64 -4.47 13.63 -14.49
CA LEU A 64 -3.01 13.40 -14.52
C LEU A 64 -2.49 12.29 -13.58
N CYS A 65 -3.36 11.36 -13.15
CA CYS A 65 -2.88 10.22 -12.40
C CYS A 65 -2.40 9.08 -13.30
N TYR A 66 -1.09 8.90 -13.38
CA TYR A 66 -0.44 7.82 -14.12
C TYR A 66 0.59 7.13 -13.21
N PRO A 67 0.84 5.82 -13.42
CA PRO A 67 1.98 5.18 -12.76
C PRO A 67 3.25 5.86 -13.27
N SER A 68 4.11 6.32 -12.37
CA SER A 68 5.35 7.01 -12.76
C SER A 68 6.49 6.05 -13.01
N LYS A 69 6.47 4.91 -12.31
CA LYS A 69 7.53 3.91 -12.34
C LYS A 69 6.98 2.57 -11.87
N ILE A 70 7.26 1.53 -12.64
CA ILE A 70 7.02 0.14 -12.26
C ILE A 70 8.38 -0.53 -12.26
N LYS A 71 8.80 -0.97 -11.08
CA LYS A 71 10.10 -1.64 -10.91
C LYS A 71 9.83 -3.10 -10.64
N VAL A 72 10.30 -3.93 -11.56
CA VAL A 72 10.10 -5.38 -11.54
C VAL A 72 11.43 -6.02 -11.16
N ARG A 73 11.39 -6.82 -10.10
CA ARG A 73 12.50 -7.66 -9.64
C ARG A 73 12.04 -9.10 -9.75
N THR A 74 12.71 -9.87 -10.58
CA THR A 74 12.34 -11.25 -10.84
C THR A 74 13.10 -12.20 -9.91
N HIS A 75 12.45 -13.28 -9.47
CA HIS A 75 13.14 -14.35 -8.73
C HIS A 75 13.74 -15.36 -9.72
N GLY A 76 15.06 -15.57 -9.68
CA GLY A 76 15.75 -16.54 -10.55
C GLY A 76 15.95 -16.09 -12.01
N LYS A 77 16.27 -17.03 -12.91
CA LYS A 77 16.36 -16.77 -14.36
C LYS A 77 14.96 -16.79 -14.97
N HIS A 78 14.57 -15.72 -15.64
CA HIS A 78 13.30 -15.62 -16.36
C HIS A 78 13.48 -15.71 -17.86
N ASP A 79 12.41 -16.14 -18.51
CA ASP A 79 12.23 -16.02 -19.95
C ASP A 79 11.93 -14.55 -20.28
N ASP A 80 12.60 -13.99 -21.28
CA ASP A 80 12.46 -12.58 -21.69
C ASP A 80 11.01 -12.24 -22.07
N ASP A 81 10.26 -13.23 -22.57
CA ASP A 81 8.88 -13.03 -23.00
C ASP A 81 7.89 -12.95 -21.83
N GLU A 82 8.16 -13.63 -20.71
CA GLU A 82 7.37 -13.50 -19.48
C GLU A 82 7.57 -12.12 -18.84
N TYR A 83 8.82 -11.64 -18.81
CA TYR A 83 9.14 -10.31 -18.33
C TYR A 83 8.46 -9.22 -19.17
N LYS A 84 8.46 -9.37 -20.51
CA LYS A 84 7.71 -8.47 -21.40
C LYS A 84 6.21 -8.54 -21.16
N LEU A 85 5.64 -9.72 -20.95
CA LEU A 85 4.21 -9.88 -20.67
C LEU A 85 3.81 -9.17 -19.38
N LEU A 86 4.62 -9.32 -18.32
CA LEU A 86 4.45 -8.61 -17.06
C LEU A 86 4.52 -7.10 -17.25
N LEU A 87 5.57 -6.60 -17.92
CA LEU A 87 5.70 -5.17 -18.21
C LEU A 87 4.51 -4.64 -19.01
N ASN A 88 4.09 -5.32 -20.08
CA ASN A 88 2.96 -4.93 -20.92
C ASN A 88 1.65 -4.90 -20.13
N SER A 89 1.43 -5.88 -19.25
CA SER A 89 0.23 -5.97 -18.41
C SER A 89 0.13 -4.86 -17.36
N MET A 90 1.27 -4.32 -16.94
CA MET A 90 1.38 -3.25 -15.95
C MET A 90 1.57 -1.86 -16.59
N GLN A 91 1.91 -1.80 -17.88
CA GLN A 91 2.20 -0.57 -18.61
C GLN A 91 0.97 0.35 -18.73
N PHE A 92 -0.23 -0.24 -18.75
CA PHE A 92 -1.48 0.50 -18.81
C PHE A 92 -2.36 0.15 -17.63
N ILE A 93 -2.44 1.07 -16.66
CA ILE A 93 -3.40 1.00 -15.57
C ILE A 93 -4.53 1.98 -15.87
N PRO A 94 -5.79 1.51 -15.99
CA PRO A 94 -6.94 2.37 -16.21
C PRO A 94 -7.09 3.45 -15.13
N HIS A 95 -7.53 4.65 -15.52
CA HIS A 95 -7.72 5.78 -14.59
C HIS A 95 -8.71 5.46 -13.47
N GLU A 96 -9.73 4.65 -13.76
CA GLU A 96 -10.73 4.20 -12.79
C GLU A 96 -10.16 3.35 -11.64
N ASP A 97 -8.99 2.74 -11.84
CA ASP A 97 -8.31 1.95 -10.81
C ASP A 97 -7.50 2.80 -9.85
N PHE A 98 -7.30 4.09 -10.15
CA PHE A 98 -6.73 5.02 -9.20
C PHE A 98 -7.77 5.35 -8.13
N LYS A 99 -7.48 4.96 -6.89
CA LYS A 99 -8.32 5.23 -5.72
C LYS A 99 -7.58 6.09 -4.70
N ASN A 100 -8.35 6.77 -3.87
CA ASN A 100 -7.80 7.54 -2.77
C ASN A 100 -7.21 6.58 -1.71
N VAL A 101 -5.92 6.73 -1.41
CA VAL A 101 -5.18 5.86 -0.48
C VAL A 101 -5.66 5.95 0.96
N GLU A 102 -6.29 7.06 1.33
CA GLU A 102 -6.81 7.30 2.67
C GLU A 102 -8.01 6.39 2.97
N ASN A 103 -8.85 6.15 1.98
CA ASN A 103 -10.14 5.47 2.14
C ASN A 103 -10.09 3.96 1.90
N MET A 104 -8.98 3.45 1.36
CA MET A 104 -8.86 2.05 0.96
C MET A 104 -7.94 1.27 1.91
N PRO A 105 -8.20 -0.03 2.12
CA PRO A 105 -7.34 -0.90 2.91
C PRO A 105 -6.09 -1.34 2.13
N LEU A 106 -5.10 -1.90 2.84
CA LEU A 106 -3.97 -2.61 2.25
C LEU A 106 -4.19 -4.12 2.37
N SER A 107 -4.16 -4.82 1.24
CA SER A 107 -4.08 -6.28 1.21
C SER A 107 -2.65 -6.76 1.40
N ALA A 108 -2.52 -8.01 1.84
CA ALA A 108 -1.22 -8.67 1.96
C ALA A 108 -0.53 -8.73 0.58
N MET A 109 0.78 -8.47 0.57
CA MET A 109 1.66 -8.67 -0.58
C MET A 109 1.80 -10.18 -0.85
N ASP A 110 0.76 -10.76 -1.44
CA ASP A 110 0.63 -12.18 -1.74
C ASP A 110 -0.06 -12.36 -3.10
N GLY A 111 0.52 -13.22 -3.93
CA GLY A 111 0.06 -13.51 -5.29
C GLY A 111 -1.34 -14.13 -5.38
N ARG A 112 -1.86 -14.67 -4.27
CA ARG A 112 -3.16 -15.35 -4.17
C ARG A 112 -4.32 -14.40 -3.88
N VAL A 113 -4.04 -13.13 -3.55
CA VAL A 113 -5.11 -12.15 -3.29
C VAL A 113 -5.95 -11.96 -4.56
N GLU A 114 -7.25 -12.17 -4.45
CA GLU A 114 -8.18 -11.98 -5.58
C GLU A 114 -8.59 -10.50 -5.75
N GLY A 115 -8.74 -10.07 -7.01
CA GLY A 115 -9.21 -8.74 -7.36
C GLY A 115 -8.13 -7.65 -7.30
N LYS A 116 -8.56 -6.40 -7.48
CA LYS A 116 -7.68 -5.23 -7.47
C LYS A 116 -7.52 -4.70 -6.04
N SER A 117 -6.28 -4.47 -5.61
CA SER A 117 -6.01 -3.92 -4.28
C SER A 117 -4.79 -3.00 -4.25
N PHE A 118 -4.56 -2.39 -3.09
CA PHE A 118 -3.25 -1.86 -2.70
C PHE A 118 -2.55 -2.92 -1.88
N TYR A 119 -1.24 -3.07 -2.07
CA TYR A 119 -0.49 -4.18 -1.49
C TYR A 119 0.68 -3.70 -0.66
N ALA A 120 0.85 -4.33 0.50
CA ALA A 120 1.93 -4.06 1.43
C ALA A 120 2.35 -5.37 2.13
N PRO A 121 3.59 -5.47 2.63
CA PRO A 121 4.03 -6.64 3.38
C PRO A 121 3.11 -6.90 4.57
N GLY A 122 2.42 -8.04 4.58
CA GLY A 122 1.43 -8.43 5.58
C GLY A 122 0.13 -7.59 5.63
N GLY A 123 -0.11 -6.72 4.64
CA GLY A 123 -1.29 -5.86 4.55
C GLY A 123 -1.32 -4.79 5.64
N ASP A 124 -2.53 -4.37 6.04
CA ASP A 124 -2.68 -3.37 7.11
C ASP A 124 -2.06 -3.86 8.42
N LEU A 125 -2.29 -5.12 8.80
CA LEU A 125 -1.71 -5.70 10.02
C LEU A 125 -0.18 -5.80 9.96
N GLY A 126 0.38 -6.12 8.80
CA GLY A 126 1.83 -6.18 8.60
C GLY A 126 2.49 -4.82 8.81
N ILE A 127 1.95 -3.76 8.19
CA ILE A 127 2.46 -2.40 8.39
C ILE A 127 2.31 -1.94 9.85
N PHE A 128 1.19 -2.26 10.49
CA PHE A 128 1.00 -2.00 11.91
C PHE A 128 2.04 -2.73 12.77
N THR A 129 2.31 -4.00 12.47
CA THR A 129 3.28 -4.83 13.19
C THR A 129 4.71 -4.28 13.05
N ILE A 130 5.12 -3.87 11.84
CA ILE A 130 6.43 -3.28 11.61
C ILE A 130 6.56 -1.96 12.37
N ALA A 131 5.52 -1.13 12.38
CA ALA A 131 5.50 0.11 13.16
C ALA A 131 5.60 -0.16 14.66
N MET A 132 4.90 -1.17 15.18
CA MET A 132 5.03 -1.61 16.58
C MET A 132 6.46 -2.10 16.90
N ILE A 133 7.08 -2.89 16.02
CA ILE A 133 8.47 -3.31 16.20
C ILE A 133 9.40 -2.09 16.29
N ASN A 134 9.24 -1.14 15.37
CA ASN A 134 10.07 0.06 15.32
C ASN A 134 9.90 0.94 16.58
N MET A 135 8.67 1.05 17.10
CA MET A 135 8.35 1.83 18.31
C MET A 135 8.82 1.20 19.61
N TYR A 136 8.91 -0.13 19.66
CA TYR A 136 9.25 -0.86 20.88
C TYR A 136 10.65 -1.48 20.87
N GLU A 137 11.48 -1.18 19.87
CA GLU A 137 12.86 -1.70 19.76
C GLU A 137 13.73 -1.32 20.97
N GLY A 138 13.44 -0.20 21.65
CA GLY A 138 14.15 0.26 22.86
C GLY A 138 13.32 0.30 24.15
N ASP A 139 11.99 0.19 24.06
CA ASP A 139 11.05 0.42 25.18
C ASP A 139 10.59 -0.88 25.88
N GLY A 140 11.14 -2.02 25.45
CA GLY A 140 10.79 -3.34 25.95
C GLY A 140 9.54 -3.92 25.31
N ILE A 141 9.09 -5.08 25.82
CA ILE A 141 8.02 -5.85 25.19
C ILE A 141 6.65 -5.35 25.67
N PRO A 142 5.76 -4.85 24.78
CA PRO A 142 4.41 -4.48 25.18
C PRO A 142 3.60 -5.70 25.63
N THR A 143 2.65 -5.49 26.55
CA THR A 143 1.72 -6.55 26.97
C THR A 143 0.69 -6.83 25.88
N GLN A 144 0.08 -8.03 25.88
CA GLN A 144 -0.99 -8.37 24.93
C GLN A 144 -2.16 -7.37 25.00
N THR A 145 -2.55 -6.96 26.21
CA THR A 145 -3.60 -5.95 26.43
C THR A 145 -3.20 -4.60 25.84
N THR A 146 -1.94 -4.19 25.98
CA THR A 146 -1.44 -2.95 25.35
C THR A 146 -1.56 -3.03 23.83
N VAL A 147 -1.08 -4.10 23.19
CA VAL A 147 -1.13 -4.24 21.73
C VAL A 147 -2.57 -4.25 21.23
N THR A 148 -3.45 -5.00 21.91
CA THR A 148 -4.88 -5.11 21.54
C THR A 148 -5.62 -3.79 21.69
N ASN A 149 -5.39 -3.07 22.79
CA ASN A 149 -5.99 -1.74 22.99
C ASN A 149 -5.48 -0.73 21.97
N THR A 150 -4.18 -0.74 21.67
CA THR A 150 -3.60 0.13 20.65
C THR A 150 -4.21 -0.14 19.28
N LEU A 151 -4.35 -1.41 18.87
CA LEU A 151 -4.98 -1.77 17.61
C LEU A 151 -6.47 -1.39 17.57
N ARG A 152 -7.25 -1.68 18.62
CA ARG A 152 -8.66 -1.25 18.73
C ARG A 152 -8.80 0.25 18.53
N GLN A 153 -7.95 1.03 19.20
CA GLN A 153 -8.00 2.48 19.09
C GLN A 153 -7.56 2.98 17.71
N PHE A 154 -6.62 2.29 17.04
CA PHE A 154 -6.23 2.62 15.67
C PHE A 154 -7.38 2.37 14.69
N VAL A 155 -8.06 1.22 14.83
CA VAL A 155 -9.20 0.86 13.98
C VAL A 155 -10.35 1.84 14.18
N ARG A 156 -10.65 2.25 15.43
CA ARG A 156 -11.70 3.24 15.75
C ARG A 156 -11.55 4.61 15.09
N GLN A 157 -10.32 5.04 14.81
CA GLN A 157 -10.05 6.35 14.22
C GLN A 157 -9.90 6.31 12.69
N MET A 158 -9.99 5.13 12.08
CA MET A 158 -9.92 5.03 10.63
C MET A 158 -11.12 5.74 9.99
N PRO A 159 -10.97 6.22 8.75
CA PRO A 159 -12.08 6.74 7.96
C PRO A 159 -13.24 5.73 7.90
N GLU A 160 -14.47 6.25 7.95
CA GLU A 160 -15.68 5.44 7.86
C GLU A 160 -15.69 4.60 6.56
N GLY A 161 -16.09 3.34 6.67
CA GLY A 161 -16.11 2.39 5.55
C GLY A 161 -14.75 1.77 5.20
N ARG A 162 -13.63 2.22 5.78
CA ARG A 162 -12.33 1.59 5.57
C ARG A 162 -12.17 0.35 6.45
N GLN A 163 -11.85 -0.78 5.83
CA GLN A 163 -11.54 -2.02 6.55
C GLN A 163 -10.07 -2.05 7.00
N PHE A 164 -9.76 -2.89 8.00
CA PHE A 164 -8.40 -3.25 8.41
C PHE A 164 -8.17 -4.73 8.09
N ARG A 165 -7.26 -5.02 7.16
CA ARG A 165 -7.11 -6.36 6.58
C ARG A 165 -5.89 -7.12 7.11
N HIS A 166 -6.07 -8.43 7.22
CA HIS A 166 -5.01 -9.42 7.36
C HIS A 166 -5.40 -10.66 6.55
N ALA A 167 -4.43 -11.46 6.14
CA ALA A 167 -4.67 -12.67 5.35
C ALA A 167 -4.37 -13.94 6.14
N THR A 168 -5.05 -15.03 5.78
CA THR A 168 -4.70 -16.41 6.14
C THR A 168 -4.95 -17.29 4.93
N ASP A 169 -4.60 -18.57 4.99
CA ASP A 169 -4.78 -19.52 3.90
C ASP A 169 -5.36 -20.85 4.37
N GLU A 170 -5.72 -21.68 3.40
CA GLU A 170 -6.32 -22.99 3.61
C GLU A 170 -5.39 -23.92 4.43
N ASN A 171 -4.07 -23.82 4.21
CA ASN A 171 -3.07 -24.63 4.90
C ASN A 171 -2.98 -24.27 6.40
N ALA A 172 -3.02 -23.00 6.75
CA ALA A 172 -3.05 -22.55 8.13
C ALA A 172 -4.32 -23.00 8.85
N ILE A 173 -5.48 -22.88 8.18
CA ILE A 173 -6.76 -23.38 8.72
C ILE A 173 -6.69 -24.90 8.93
N GLU A 174 -6.15 -25.65 7.98
CA GLU A 174 -5.98 -27.11 8.08
C GLU A 174 -5.04 -27.51 9.24
N ASN A 175 -3.98 -26.73 9.47
CA ASN A 175 -3.07 -26.95 10.60
C ASN A 175 -3.78 -26.70 11.94
N ILE A 176 -4.61 -25.66 12.05
CA ILE A 176 -5.45 -25.42 13.23
C ILE A 176 -6.44 -26.57 13.42
N ARG A 177 -7.10 -27.00 12.34
CA ARG A 177 -8.05 -28.11 12.34
C ARG A 177 -7.44 -29.39 12.90
N LYS A 178 -6.25 -29.77 12.38
CA LYS A 178 -5.52 -30.97 12.84
C LYS A 178 -5.07 -30.85 14.29
N ALA A 179 -4.51 -29.71 14.68
CA ALA A 179 -3.99 -29.50 16.03
C ALA A 179 -5.09 -29.55 17.11
N LEU A 180 -6.32 -29.14 16.76
CA LEU A 180 -7.47 -29.13 17.67
C LEU A 180 -8.39 -30.34 17.52
N ASN A 181 -8.08 -31.24 16.58
CA ASN A 181 -8.90 -32.41 16.23
C ASN A 181 -10.36 -32.03 15.89
N TRP A 182 -10.52 -31.02 15.03
CA TRP A 182 -11.81 -30.53 14.57
C TRP A 182 -12.15 -31.03 13.16
N GLU A 183 -13.45 -31.09 12.83
CA GLU A 183 -13.90 -31.42 11.48
C GLU A 183 -13.93 -30.20 10.57
N VAL A 184 -14.34 -29.05 11.11
CA VAL A 184 -14.48 -27.78 10.39
C VAL A 184 -14.00 -26.65 11.30
N VAL A 185 -13.39 -25.62 10.71
CA VAL A 185 -12.93 -24.43 11.42
C VAL A 185 -13.39 -23.19 10.68
N ASP A 186 -14.13 -22.33 11.36
CA ASP A 186 -14.38 -20.96 10.92
C ASP A 186 -13.54 -20.01 11.77
N LEU A 187 -12.41 -19.56 11.20
CA LEU A 187 -11.48 -18.69 11.91
C LEU A 187 -12.05 -17.28 12.16
N THR A 188 -13.18 -16.92 11.57
CA THR A 188 -13.86 -15.62 11.81
C THR A 188 -14.80 -15.63 13.01
N ASN A 189 -15.10 -16.83 13.53
CA ASN A 189 -16.05 -17.04 14.62
C ASN A 189 -15.65 -18.24 15.50
N ILE A 190 -14.65 -18.02 16.35
CA ILE A 190 -14.16 -19.03 17.30
C ILE A 190 -14.81 -18.85 18.67
N ASP A 191 -15.40 -19.92 19.22
CA ASP A 191 -15.95 -19.93 20.58
C ASP A 191 -14.90 -19.55 21.62
N THR A 192 -15.30 -18.73 22.59
CA THR A 192 -14.42 -18.15 23.63
C THR A 192 -13.57 -19.19 24.36
N GLN A 193 -14.12 -20.38 24.64
CA GLN A 193 -13.40 -21.47 25.31
C GLN A 193 -12.21 -22.03 24.51
N TYR A 194 -12.18 -21.83 23.18
CA TYR A 194 -11.13 -22.34 22.30
C TYR A 194 -10.21 -21.26 21.74
N GLN A 195 -10.54 -19.98 21.91
CA GLN A 195 -9.75 -18.86 21.37
C GLN A 195 -8.28 -18.91 21.82
N SER A 196 -7.99 -19.27 23.07
CA SER A 196 -6.61 -19.41 23.55
C SER A 196 -5.86 -20.49 22.76
N LYS A 197 -6.48 -21.66 22.55
CA LYS A 197 -5.84 -22.78 21.85
C LYS A 197 -5.58 -22.44 20.38
N VAL A 198 -6.53 -21.79 19.71
CA VAL A 198 -6.36 -21.33 18.31
C VAL A 198 -5.22 -20.33 18.22
N LYS A 199 -5.14 -19.37 19.16
CA LYS A 199 -4.02 -18.41 19.25
C LYS A 199 -2.68 -19.10 19.45
N ASP A 200 -2.61 -20.12 20.30
CA ASP A 200 -1.38 -20.89 20.56
C ASP A 200 -0.91 -21.64 19.30
N VAL A 201 -1.83 -22.30 18.58
CA VAL A 201 -1.52 -23.00 17.34
C VAL A 201 -1.08 -22.03 16.24
N THR A 202 -1.74 -20.87 16.14
CA THR A 202 -1.36 -19.80 15.20
C THR A 202 0.07 -19.31 15.50
N ALA A 203 0.38 -19.04 16.78
CA ALA A 203 1.71 -18.63 17.22
C ALA A 203 2.79 -19.70 17.02
N ALA A 204 2.40 -20.99 17.02
CA ALA A 204 3.27 -22.11 16.74
C ALA A 204 3.63 -22.26 15.25
N GLY A 205 3.04 -21.46 14.36
CA GLY A 205 3.39 -21.41 12.94
C GLY A 205 2.23 -21.69 11.99
N ALA A 206 1.00 -21.86 12.47
CA ALA A 206 -0.17 -21.92 11.60
C ALA A 206 -0.58 -20.51 11.12
N LEU A 207 0.32 -19.86 10.39
CA LEU A 207 0.15 -18.53 9.79
C LEU A 207 -0.01 -18.69 8.27
N GLY A 208 -1.11 -18.20 7.72
CA GLY A 208 -1.38 -18.31 6.29
C GLY A 208 -0.85 -17.15 5.45
N ASP A 209 -0.49 -16.04 6.09
CA ASP A 209 0.21 -14.93 5.46
C ASP A 209 1.73 -15.23 5.41
N PRO A 210 2.33 -15.44 4.22
CA PRO A 210 3.73 -15.80 4.11
C PRO A 210 4.68 -14.74 4.66
N PHE A 211 4.28 -13.46 4.67
CA PHE A 211 5.11 -12.40 5.23
C PHE A 211 5.24 -12.52 6.75
N PHE A 212 4.18 -12.92 7.45
CA PHE A 212 4.24 -13.16 8.89
C PHE A 212 5.07 -14.39 9.23
N ALA A 213 4.95 -15.47 8.43
CA ALA A 213 5.81 -16.65 8.57
C ALA A 213 7.30 -16.28 8.35
N PHE A 214 7.59 -15.47 7.33
CA PHE A 214 8.92 -14.91 7.09
C PHE A 214 9.43 -14.09 8.28
N MET A 215 8.63 -13.15 8.82
CA MET A 215 9.04 -12.34 9.96
C MET A 215 9.35 -13.18 11.20
N LEU A 216 8.53 -14.20 11.51
CA LEU A 216 8.80 -15.10 12.63
C LEU A 216 10.11 -15.89 12.44
N HIS A 217 10.42 -16.30 11.22
CA HIS A 217 11.68 -16.97 10.92
C HIS A 217 12.87 -16.01 11.00
N LYS A 218 12.78 -14.84 10.37
CA LYS A 218 13.83 -13.81 10.37
C LYS A 218 14.19 -13.36 11.78
N PHE A 219 13.19 -13.13 12.63
CA PHE A 219 13.37 -12.66 14.00
C PHE A 219 13.37 -13.79 15.03
N HIS A 220 13.66 -15.04 14.64
CA HIS A 220 13.64 -16.17 15.57
C HIS A 220 14.56 -16.00 16.78
N SER A 221 15.69 -15.29 16.60
CA SER A 221 16.70 -15.00 17.63
C SER A 221 16.43 -13.70 18.39
N ASP A 222 15.46 -12.89 17.96
CA ASP A 222 15.04 -11.65 18.63
C ASP A 222 13.70 -11.88 19.35
N PRO A 223 13.71 -12.21 20.65
CA PRO A 223 12.49 -12.55 21.39
C PRO A 223 11.53 -11.36 21.52
N VAL A 224 12.03 -10.12 21.46
CA VAL A 224 11.21 -8.91 21.54
C VAL A 224 10.37 -8.79 20.26
N LYS A 225 11.04 -8.81 19.10
CA LYS A 225 10.37 -8.69 17.79
C LYS A 225 9.42 -9.85 17.55
N LYS A 226 9.85 -11.09 17.85
CA LYS A 226 8.99 -12.28 17.75
C LYS A 226 7.72 -12.16 18.60
N LYS A 227 7.83 -11.69 19.84
CA LYS A 227 6.67 -11.53 20.73
C LYS A 227 5.74 -10.41 20.27
N ILE A 228 6.27 -9.32 19.70
CA ILE A 228 5.44 -8.25 19.10
C ILE A 228 4.64 -8.79 17.90
N ILE A 229 5.27 -9.58 17.03
CA ILE A 229 4.60 -10.18 15.86
C ILE A 229 3.43 -11.05 16.31
N VAL A 230 3.67 -11.98 17.24
CA VAL A 230 2.62 -12.86 17.80
C VAL A 230 1.52 -12.03 18.46
N ALA A 231 1.87 -11.02 19.25
CA ALA A 231 0.91 -10.19 19.95
C ALA A 231 0.00 -9.39 18.99
N CYS A 232 0.53 -8.94 17.86
CA CYS A 232 -0.26 -8.24 16.83
C CYS A 232 -1.25 -9.17 16.14
N VAL A 233 -0.85 -10.41 15.81
CA VAL A 233 -1.76 -11.42 15.25
C VAL A 233 -2.85 -11.80 16.26
N HIS A 234 -2.48 -12.01 17.53
CA HIS A 234 -3.44 -12.27 18.61
C HIS A 234 -4.41 -11.11 18.81
N ALA A 235 -3.92 -9.87 18.79
CA ALA A 235 -4.75 -8.67 18.91
C ALA A 235 -5.77 -8.58 17.76
N PHE A 236 -5.35 -8.86 16.54
CA PHE A 236 -6.25 -8.90 15.38
C PHE A 236 -7.37 -9.93 15.57
N LEU A 237 -7.02 -11.15 15.96
CA LEU A 237 -8.00 -12.23 16.21
C LEU A 237 -8.94 -11.90 17.38
N GLU A 238 -8.42 -11.33 18.46
CA GLU A 238 -9.23 -10.90 19.61
C GLU A 238 -10.27 -9.83 19.22
N ILE A 239 -9.95 -8.92 18.31
CA ILE A 239 -10.93 -7.93 17.81
C ILE A 239 -11.90 -8.59 16.83
N LEU A 240 -11.40 -9.47 15.94
CA LEU A 240 -12.24 -10.20 14.97
C LEU A 240 -13.32 -11.04 15.66
N TRP A 241 -12.99 -11.68 16.79
CA TRP A 241 -13.90 -12.56 17.53
C TRP A 241 -14.78 -11.83 18.55
N ASP A 242 -14.46 -10.58 18.92
CA ASP A 242 -15.25 -9.79 19.86
C ASP A 242 -16.50 -9.21 19.20
N LYS A 243 -17.55 -10.04 19.06
CA LYS A 243 -18.84 -9.63 18.47
C LYS A 243 -19.61 -8.63 19.34
N THR A 244 -19.12 -8.27 20.52
CA THR A 244 -19.74 -7.26 21.39
C THR A 244 -19.30 -5.84 21.05
N ASP A 245 -18.19 -5.68 20.33
CA ASP A 245 -17.65 -4.40 19.87
C ASP A 245 -17.80 -4.27 18.36
N LEU A 246 -18.54 -3.27 17.87
CA LEU A 246 -18.80 -3.04 16.44
C LEU A 246 -17.52 -2.91 15.58
N LEU A 247 -16.35 -2.73 16.20
CA LEU A 247 -15.06 -2.81 15.51
C LEU A 247 -14.85 -4.12 14.73
N TRP A 248 -15.46 -5.23 15.14
CA TRP A 248 -15.28 -6.50 14.44
C TRP A 248 -15.70 -6.41 12.96
N GLU A 249 -16.68 -5.56 12.63
CA GLU A 249 -17.16 -5.34 11.26
C GLU A 249 -16.14 -4.62 10.37
N GLN A 250 -15.20 -3.89 10.98
CA GLN A 250 -14.11 -3.22 10.27
C GLN A 250 -12.89 -4.13 10.09
N ILE A 251 -12.79 -5.22 10.85
CA ILE A 251 -11.70 -6.19 10.74
C ILE A 251 -12.05 -7.23 9.69
N VAL A 252 -11.16 -7.44 8.72
CA VAL A 252 -11.38 -8.43 7.65
C VAL A 252 -10.21 -9.40 7.56
N LEU A 253 -10.50 -10.68 7.79
CA LEU A 253 -9.60 -11.78 7.54
C LEU A 253 -9.82 -12.29 6.10
N GLN A 254 -8.86 -12.08 5.22
CA GLN A 254 -8.88 -12.56 3.85
C GLN A 254 -8.42 -14.02 3.81
N LEU A 255 -9.24 -14.92 3.26
CA LEU A 255 -8.85 -16.31 3.02
C LEU A 255 -8.24 -16.44 1.63
N LEU A 256 -6.96 -16.77 1.58
CA LEU A 256 -6.19 -17.02 0.36
C LEU A 256 -6.33 -18.48 -0.05
N LYS A 257 -6.55 -18.71 -1.34
CA LYS A 257 -6.75 -20.04 -1.91
C LYS A 257 -5.54 -20.48 -2.72
N GLY A 258 -5.24 -21.77 -2.64
CA GLY A 258 -4.14 -22.39 -3.38
C GLY A 258 -2.75 -22.05 -2.85
N GLU A 259 -1.75 -22.52 -3.58
CA GLU A 259 -0.34 -22.48 -3.19
C GLU A 259 0.34 -21.16 -3.61
N PRO A 260 1.17 -20.56 -2.73
CA PRO A 260 1.93 -19.36 -3.07
C PRO A 260 3.08 -19.72 -4.02
N LYS A 261 3.08 -19.14 -5.22
CA LYS A 261 4.11 -19.35 -6.25
C LYS A 261 4.51 -18.02 -6.91
N PRO A 262 4.97 -17.02 -6.14
CA PRO A 262 5.34 -15.72 -6.69
C PRO A 262 6.51 -15.85 -7.67
N ARG A 263 6.41 -15.17 -8.81
CA ARG A 263 7.42 -15.17 -9.88
C ARG A 263 8.29 -13.92 -9.86
N ALA A 264 7.75 -12.81 -9.36
CA ALA A 264 8.43 -11.54 -9.27
C ALA A 264 7.90 -10.69 -8.10
N LEU A 265 8.75 -9.81 -7.59
CA LEU A 265 8.38 -8.64 -6.81
C LEU A 265 8.20 -7.44 -7.75
N VAL A 266 7.05 -6.79 -7.69
CA VAL A 266 6.70 -5.61 -8.49
C VAL A 266 6.44 -4.43 -7.57
N GLU A 267 7.31 -3.44 -7.59
CA GLU A 267 7.12 -2.18 -6.91
C GLU A 267 6.40 -1.19 -7.84
N VAL A 268 5.25 -0.69 -7.40
CA VAL A 268 4.41 0.26 -8.15
C VAL A 268 4.49 1.64 -7.50
N SER A 269 5.12 2.59 -8.21
CA SER A 269 5.25 3.99 -7.80
C SER A 269 4.34 4.88 -8.65
N VAL A 270 3.89 6.00 -8.07
CA VAL A 270 3.01 6.97 -8.74
C VAL A 270 3.72 8.30 -8.96
N ALA A 271 3.22 9.11 -9.88
CA ALA A 271 3.78 10.43 -10.13
C ALA A 271 3.49 11.36 -8.94
N LYS A 272 4.31 12.41 -8.76
CA LYS A 272 4.13 13.37 -7.66
C LYS A 272 2.73 14.00 -7.63
N GLY A 273 2.12 14.20 -8.80
CA GLY A 273 0.74 14.67 -8.91
C GLY A 273 -0.28 13.73 -8.24
N CYS A 274 -0.11 12.41 -8.38
CA CYS A 274 -0.93 11.43 -7.67
C CYS A 274 -0.69 11.46 -6.17
N GLU A 275 0.55 11.65 -5.72
CA GLU A 275 0.83 11.75 -4.30
C GLU A 275 0.12 12.95 -3.67
N ILE A 276 0.16 14.11 -4.35
CA ILE A 276 -0.54 15.33 -3.94
C ILE A 276 -2.05 15.10 -3.93
N ALA A 277 -2.58 14.39 -4.92
CA ALA A 277 -3.99 14.01 -5.00
C ALA A 277 -4.39 12.87 -4.05
N ARG A 278 -3.43 12.27 -3.32
CA ARG A 278 -3.60 11.07 -2.49
C ARG A 278 -4.15 9.86 -3.25
N MET A 279 -3.75 9.68 -4.49
CA MET A 279 -4.23 8.61 -5.36
C MET A 279 -3.15 7.56 -5.61
N ALA A 280 -3.54 6.29 -5.64
CA ALA A 280 -2.69 5.20 -6.11
C ALA A 280 -3.50 4.21 -6.96
N PRO A 281 -2.88 3.48 -7.89
CA PRO A 281 -3.55 2.46 -8.68
C PRO A 281 -3.75 1.18 -7.87
N GLN A 282 -4.97 0.64 -7.91
CA GLN A 282 -5.22 -0.74 -7.51
C GLN A 282 -4.86 -1.66 -8.67
N VAL A 283 -4.10 -2.71 -8.40
CA VAL A 283 -3.63 -3.64 -9.43
C VAL A 283 -4.02 -5.07 -9.07
N ILE A 284 -3.94 -6.00 -10.02
CA ILE A 284 -4.15 -7.42 -9.78
C ILE A 284 -2.80 -8.12 -9.56
N THR A 285 -2.76 -9.10 -8.67
CA THR A 285 -1.55 -9.88 -8.33
C THR A 285 -1.38 -11.16 -9.13
N ASN A 286 -2.40 -11.58 -9.89
CA ASN A 286 -2.36 -12.77 -10.74
C ASN A 286 -2.71 -12.41 -12.19
N ILE A 287 -1.79 -12.67 -13.12
CA ILE A 287 -1.95 -12.41 -14.56
C ILE A 287 -1.55 -13.66 -15.32
N THR A 288 -2.49 -14.23 -16.08
CA THR A 288 -2.27 -15.43 -16.92
C THR A 288 -1.53 -16.53 -16.15
N ASP A 289 -2.05 -16.90 -14.97
CA ASP A 289 -1.51 -17.89 -14.03
C ASP A 289 -0.17 -17.56 -13.35
N ASN A 290 0.39 -16.36 -13.59
CA ASN A 290 1.58 -15.88 -12.90
C ASN A 290 1.20 -15.05 -11.68
N GLN A 291 1.66 -15.49 -10.51
CA GLN A 291 1.49 -14.79 -9.24
C GLN A 291 2.65 -13.79 -9.03
N PHE A 292 2.32 -12.59 -8.55
CA PHE A 292 3.29 -11.54 -8.25
C PHE A 292 3.15 -11.04 -6.82
N LEU A 293 4.29 -10.78 -6.18
CA LEU A 293 4.34 -9.98 -4.96
C LEU A 293 4.30 -8.52 -5.40
N ILE A 294 3.26 -7.79 -5.03
CA ILE A 294 3.13 -6.37 -5.41
C ILE A 294 3.35 -5.50 -4.19
N TYR A 295 4.16 -4.46 -4.33
CA TYR A 295 4.34 -3.41 -3.34
C TYR A 295 3.82 -2.08 -3.89
N THR A 296 2.70 -1.59 -3.36
CA THR A 296 2.14 -0.28 -3.72
C THR A 296 2.83 0.80 -2.88
N GLU A 297 3.89 1.39 -3.40
CA GLU A 297 4.82 2.21 -2.63
C GLU A 297 4.14 3.40 -1.94
N PHE A 298 3.40 4.21 -2.69
CA PHE A 298 2.78 5.41 -2.13
C PHE A 298 1.69 5.09 -1.10
N ALA A 299 0.82 4.11 -1.38
CA ALA A 299 -0.23 3.69 -0.44
C ALA A 299 0.36 3.14 0.86
N THR A 300 1.43 2.35 0.75
CA THR A 300 2.15 1.82 1.91
C THR A 300 2.85 2.91 2.71
N ASN A 301 3.53 3.85 2.04
CA ASN A 301 4.18 4.99 2.67
C ASN A 301 3.17 5.91 3.38
N TYR A 302 2.00 6.13 2.78
CA TYR A 302 0.91 6.87 3.41
C TYR A 302 0.46 6.19 4.71
N ARG A 303 0.18 4.88 4.66
CA ARG A 303 -0.28 4.12 5.82
C ARG A 303 0.79 4.01 6.92
N LYS A 304 2.07 3.88 6.57
CA LYS A 304 3.19 3.91 7.53
C LYS A 304 3.21 5.22 8.31
N LYS A 305 3.10 6.35 7.64
CA LYS A 305 3.08 7.68 8.28
C LYS A 305 1.87 7.84 9.19
N GLU A 306 0.70 7.40 8.73
CA GLU A 306 -0.54 7.41 9.51
C GLU A 306 -0.40 6.61 10.81
N ILE A 307 0.09 5.36 10.72
CA ILE A 307 0.26 4.49 11.89
C ILE A 307 1.38 5.00 12.80
N ALA A 308 2.52 5.43 12.25
CA ALA A 308 3.64 5.96 13.03
C ALA A 308 3.23 7.20 13.83
N ALA A 309 2.55 8.16 13.19
CA ALA A 309 2.04 9.34 13.87
C ALA A 309 1.05 8.98 14.99
N PHE A 310 0.17 8.00 14.74
CA PHE A 310 -0.75 7.50 15.74
C PHE A 310 -0.04 6.89 16.96
N LEU A 311 0.92 6.00 16.74
CA LEU A 311 1.66 5.32 17.82
C LEU A 311 2.50 6.33 18.60
N TYR A 312 3.18 7.24 17.89
CA TYR A 312 4.00 8.29 18.49
C TYR A 312 3.19 9.18 19.43
N ASN A 313 2.02 9.66 18.98
CA ASN A 313 1.15 10.54 19.77
C ASN A 313 0.49 9.82 20.96
N ARG A 314 0.50 8.49 20.98
CA ARG A 314 -0.02 7.64 22.06
C ARG A 314 1.01 7.31 23.13
N GLN A 315 2.30 7.40 22.81
CA GLN A 315 3.35 7.22 23.79
C GLN A 315 3.39 8.41 24.76
N ASP A 316 3.85 8.15 25.99
CA ASP A 316 4.18 9.22 26.92
C ASP A 316 5.23 10.12 26.26
N PRO A 317 5.02 11.45 26.15
CA PRO A 317 6.01 12.35 25.55
C PRO A 317 7.41 12.26 26.19
N LYS A 318 7.50 11.83 27.45
CA LYS A 318 8.78 11.59 28.13
C LYS A 318 9.57 10.40 27.57
N LYS A 319 8.89 9.51 26.84
CA LYS A 319 9.49 8.35 26.15
C LYS A 319 9.85 8.65 24.70
N HIS A 320 9.54 9.84 24.19
CA HIS A 320 9.97 10.25 22.86
C HIS A 320 11.49 10.43 22.87
N THR A 321 12.20 9.40 22.41
CA THR A 321 13.66 9.41 22.29
C THR A 321 14.15 10.09 21.00
N MET A 322 13.27 10.24 20.01
CA MET A 322 13.54 10.88 18.72
C MET A 322 12.28 11.58 18.19
N PRO A 323 12.42 12.57 17.27
CA PRO A 323 11.28 13.21 16.62
C PRO A 323 10.54 12.27 15.67
N LEU A 324 9.26 12.56 15.40
CA LEU A 324 8.40 11.74 14.54
C LEU A 324 8.99 11.52 13.13
N ASP A 325 9.68 12.50 12.56
CA ASP A 325 10.30 12.35 11.24
C ASP A 325 11.42 11.30 11.23
N GLU A 326 12.20 11.20 12.30
CA GLU A 326 13.24 10.17 12.45
C GLU A 326 12.64 8.78 12.66
N VAL A 327 11.56 8.70 13.46
CA VAL A 327 10.75 7.49 13.59
C VAL A 327 10.29 6.98 12.22
N ILE A 328 9.71 7.87 11.40
CA ILE A 328 9.21 7.51 10.07
C ILE A 328 10.36 7.04 9.17
N GLN A 329 11.53 7.68 9.23
CA GLN A 329 12.70 7.24 8.47
C GLN A 329 13.19 5.85 8.89
N HIS A 330 13.21 5.53 10.18
CA HIS A 330 13.58 4.19 10.65
C HIS A 330 12.55 3.14 10.22
N LEU A 331 11.26 3.46 10.33
CA LEU A 331 10.18 2.62 9.83
C LEU A 331 10.28 2.36 8.33
N ASP A 332 10.61 3.39 7.54
CA ASP A 332 10.81 3.27 6.09
C ASP A 332 11.97 2.34 5.76
N LYS A 333 13.12 2.51 6.42
CA LYS A 333 14.29 1.62 6.26
C LYS A 333 13.98 0.17 6.62
N LEU A 334 13.32 -0.05 7.77
CA LEU A 334 12.96 -1.39 8.23
C LEU A 334 11.96 -2.06 7.27
N THR A 335 10.93 -1.33 6.85
CA THR A 335 9.92 -1.84 5.91
C THR A 335 10.57 -2.19 4.58
N HIS A 336 11.43 -1.33 4.05
CA HIS A 336 12.14 -1.58 2.79
C HIS A 336 13.01 -2.83 2.88
N ALA A 337 13.84 -2.96 3.93
CA ALA A 337 14.68 -4.15 4.14
C ALA A 337 13.85 -5.43 4.25
N LEU A 338 12.74 -5.42 4.98
CA LEU A 338 11.84 -6.58 5.09
C LEU A 338 11.14 -6.91 3.76
N THR A 339 10.74 -5.89 3.00
CA THR A 339 10.10 -6.07 1.68
C THR A 339 11.07 -6.67 0.68
N GLU A 340 12.30 -6.17 0.64
CA GLU A 340 13.36 -6.65 -0.25
C GLU A 340 13.69 -8.11 0.06
N GLU A 341 13.97 -8.43 1.33
CA GLU A 341 14.38 -9.79 1.72
C GLU A 341 13.25 -10.82 1.59
N PHE A 342 12.00 -10.42 1.79
CA PHE A 342 10.85 -11.31 1.55
C PHE A 342 10.58 -11.50 0.05
N GLY A 343 10.83 -10.46 -0.76
CA GLY A 343 10.67 -10.49 -2.21
C GLY A 343 11.92 -10.91 -2.98
N THR A 344 12.89 -11.56 -2.34
CA THR A 344 14.04 -12.26 -2.95
C THR A 344 13.99 -13.73 -2.60
#